data_AF-A0A1X7K3P3-F1
#
_entry.id   AF-A0A1X7K3P3-F1
#
_cell.length_a   1.000
_cell.length_b   1.000
_cell.length_c   1.000
_cell.angle_alpha   90.00
_cell.angle_beta   90.00
_cell.angle_gamma   90.00
#
_symmetry.space_group_name_H-M   'P 1'
#
loop_
_entity.id
_entity.type
_entity.pdbx_description
1 polymer ?
#
loop_
_entity_poly.entity_id
_entity_poly.type
_entity_poly.pdbx_seq_one_letter_code
_entity_poly.pdbx_strand_id
1 'polypeptide(L)'
;MNKVGDYTALMASIDFVPSDPFAIVHIHKKTWCVAPHGKILGWIKWDDPKPFDRRFHVYSHGLDDGGRRVWVKSFETIGSAATFVRQHAAEMAKLTARLQPDHLEFVDGVPRRGTT
;
A
#
# COMPACT_ATOMS: atom_id res chain seq x y z
N MET A 1 -8.89 -12.13 27.38
CA MET A 1 -8.14 -12.95 26.41
C MET A 1 -8.48 -12.43 25.01
N ASN A 2 -7.67 -11.51 24.48
CA ASN A 2 -7.87 -10.97 23.14
C ASN A 2 -7.43 -12.03 22.13
N LYS A 3 -8.40 -12.67 21.46
CA LYS A 3 -8.14 -13.42 20.23
C LYS A 3 -7.65 -12.41 19.20
N VAL A 4 -6.33 -12.22 19.13
CA VAL A 4 -5.66 -11.72 17.94
C VAL A 4 -6.07 -12.70 16.86
N GLY A 5 -7.03 -12.31 16.04
CA GLY A 5 -7.55 -13.15 14.97
C GLY A 5 -6.36 -13.64 14.15
N ASP A 6 -6.35 -14.93 13.86
CA ASP A 6 -5.29 -15.59 13.11
C ASP A 6 -5.33 -15.08 11.66
N TYR A 7 -4.78 -13.88 11.44
CA TYR A 7 -4.67 -13.23 10.14
C TYR A 7 -3.72 -14.01 9.23
N THR A 8 -2.95 -14.95 9.78
CA THR A 8 -2.05 -15.85 9.07
C THR A 8 -2.77 -16.60 7.98
N ALA A 9 -4.02 -17.05 8.16
CA ALA A 9 -4.77 -17.78 7.12
C ALA A 9 -5.25 -16.89 5.96
N LEU A 10 -5.53 -15.60 6.20
CA LEU A 10 -5.88 -14.62 5.15
C LEU A 10 -4.62 -14.09 4.45
N MET A 11 -3.49 -14.10 5.16
CA MET A 11 -2.16 -13.79 4.63
C MET A 11 -1.46 -15.00 4.00
N ALA A 12 -1.91 -16.24 4.26
CA ALA A 12 -1.30 -17.48 3.77
C ALA A 12 -1.46 -17.71 2.26
N SER A 13 -2.30 -16.92 1.59
CA SER A 13 -2.35 -16.86 0.12
C SER A 13 -1.34 -15.87 -0.46
N ILE A 14 -0.63 -15.13 0.38
CA ILE A 14 0.48 -14.29 -0.02
C ILE A 14 1.67 -14.83 0.71
N ASP A 15 2.36 -15.75 0.05
CA ASP A 15 3.80 -15.82 0.22
C ASP A 15 4.29 -14.38 0.09
N PHE A 16 4.65 -13.79 1.23
CA PHE A 16 5.60 -12.70 1.26
C PHE A 16 6.83 -13.29 0.59
N VAL A 17 6.97 -13.09 -0.72
CA VAL A 17 8.11 -13.58 -1.47
C VAL A 17 9.25 -12.63 -1.11
N PRO A 18 10.15 -13.02 -0.18
CA PRO A 18 11.22 -12.12 0.29
C PRO A 18 12.22 -11.84 -0.84
N SER A 19 12.16 -12.65 -1.90
CA SER A 19 12.92 -12.53 -3.14
C SER A 19 12.15 -11.85 -4.28
N ASP A 20 10.96 -11.27 -4.05
CA ASP A 20 10.32 -10.40 -5.05
C ASP A 20 11.13 -9.10 -5.10
N PRO A 21 11.79 -8.79 -6.23
CA PRO A 21 12.62 -7.59 -6.36
C PRO A 21 11.80 -6.27 -6.28
N PHE A 22 10.48 -6.34 -6.09
CA PHE A 22 9.56 -5.21 -6.08
C PHE A 22 8.81 -5.09 -4.74
N ALA A 23 9.60 -4.81 -3.70
CA ALA A 23 9.26 -4.54 -2.30
C ALA A 23 7.80 -4.08 -2.05
N ILE A 24 6.95 -5.05 -1.73
CA ILE A 24 5.75 -4.80 -0.92
C ILE A 24 6.24 -4.69 0.52
N VAL A 25 6.48 -3.47 0.99
CA VAL A 25 6.93 -3.27 2.36
C VAL A 25 5.70 -3.24 3.26
N HIS A 26 5.58 -4.21 4.15
CA HIS A 26 4.63 -4.14 5.25
C HIS A 26 5.12 -3.09 6.24
N ILE A 27 4.34 -2.01 6.39
CA ILE A 27 4.78 -0.85 7.18
C ILE A 27 4.22 -0.96 8.59
N HIS A 28 2.93 -1.29 8.72
CA HIS A 28 2.24 -1.49 10.00
C HIS A 28 0.87 -2.14 9.81
N LYS A 29 0.46 -3.03 10.72
CA LYS A 29 -0.87 -3.68 10.79
C LYS A 29 -1.37 -4.24 9.45
N LYS A 30 -2.13 -3.43 8.72
CA LYS A 30 -2.94 -3.76 7.53
C LYS A 30 -2.62 -2.82 6.37
N THR A 31 -1.40 -2.30 6.32
CA THR A 31 -0.97 -1.34 5.30
C THR A 31 0.36 -1.76 4.70
N TRP A 32 0.38 -1.75 3.38
CA TRP A 32 1.52 -2.09 2.55
C TRP A 32 1.83 -0.93 1.61
N CYS A 33 3.11 -0.80 1.27
CA CYS A 33 3.58 0.14 0.27
C CYS A 33 4.10 -0.61 -0.94
N VAL A 34 3.84 -0.08 -2.14
CA VAL A 34 4.40 -0.60 -3.40
C VAL A 34 5.48 0.36 -3.85
N ALA A 35 6.74 -0.05 -3.69
CA ALA A 35 7.90 0.81 -3.93
C ALA A 35 8.99 0.14 -4.79
N PRO A 36 8.77 -0.05 -6.11
CA PRO A 36 9.79 -0.60 -6.99
C PRO A 36 11.02 0.32 -7.01
N HIS A 37 12.22 -0.28 -6.87
CA HIS A 37 13.50 0.44 -6.81
C HIS A 37 13.54 1.58 -5.75
N GLY A 38 12.81 1.43 -4.64
CA GLY A 38 12.78 2.41 -3.56
C GLY A 38 11.89 3.63 -3.80
N LYS A 39 11.24 3.74 -4.95
CA LYS A 39 10.30 4.84 -5.24
C LYS A 39 8.86 4.42 -4.98
N ILE A 40 8.19 5.12 -4.07
CA ILE A 40 6.79 4.85 -3.74
C ILE A 40 5.87 5.21 -4.91
N LEU A 41 5.10 4.23 -5.36
CA LEU A 41 4.06 4.45 -6.38
C LEU A 41 2.66 4.53 -5.77
N GLY A 42 2.42 3.82 -4.67
CA GLY A 42 1.12 3.78 -4.03
C GLY A 42 1.08 2.91 -2.80
N TRP A 43 -0.09 2.91 -2.18
CA TRP A 43 -0.34 2.25 -0.90
C TRP A 43 -1.49 1.29 -1.03
N ILE A 44 -1.41 0.18 -0.30
CA ILE A 44 -2.50 -0.77 -0.18
C ILE A 44 -2.90 -0.83 1.29
N LYS A 45 -4.18 -0.66 1.59
CA LYS A 45 -4.71 -0.79 2.93
C LYS A 45 -5.82 -1.83 2.94
N TRP A 46 -5.80 -2.70 3.93
CA TRP A 46 -6.93 -3.54 4.24
C TRP A 46 -7.77 -2.86 5.32
N ASP A 47 -9.01 -2.52 5.00
CA ASP A 47 -9.97 -2.01 5.97
C ASP A 47 -10.61 -3.18 6.73
N ASP A 48 -10.79 -3.04 8.04
CA ASP A 48 -11.45 -4.06 8.87
C ASP A 48 -12.82 -4.39 8.29
N PRO A 49 -13.22 -5.67 8.30
CA PRO A 49 -14.39 -6.09 7.56
C PRO A 49 -15.63 -5.41 8.12
N LYS A 50 -16.29 -4.62 7.28
CA LYS A 50 -17.75 -4.69 7.27
C LYS A 50 -18.13 -6.13 6.88
N PRO A 51 -19.18 -6.71 7.45
CA PRO A 51 -19.46 -8.16 7.38
C PRO A 51 -19.53 -8.78 5.98
N PHE A 52 -19.59 -7.98 4.91
CA PHE A 52 -19.73 -8.45 3.53
C PHE A 52 -18.76 -7.83 2.51
N ASP A 53 -17.76 -7.03 2.92
CA ASP A 53 -16.91 -6.32 1.94
C ASP A 53 -15.43 -6.28 2.35
N ARG A 54 -14.80 -7.46 2.38
CA ARG A 54 -13.35 -7.57 2.59
C ARG A 54 -12.62 -7.14 1.32
N ARG A 55 -12.03 -5.94 1.33
CA ARG A 55 -11.24 -5.45 0.18
C ARG A 55 -9.90 -4.83 0.58
N PHE A 56 -8.96 -4.94 -0.34
CA PHE A 56 -7.70 -4.23 -0.36
C PHE A 56 -7.87 -2.96 -1.17
N HIS A 57 -7.74 -1.81 -0.52
CA HIS A 57 -7.91 -0.49 -1.11
C HIS A 57 -6.54 0.06 -1.54
N VAL A 58 -6.44 0.45 -2.80
CA VAL A 58 -5.28 1.13 -3.37
C VAL A 58 -5.45 2.64 -3.21
N TYR A 59 -4.39 3.31 -2.79
CA TYR A 59 -4.31 4.76 -2.64
C TYR A 59 -3.08 5.33 -3.36
N SER A 60 -3.16 6.61 -3.74
CA SER A 60 -2.02 7.40 -4.23
C SER A 60 -0.94 7.55 -3.16
N HIS A 61 0.27 7.89 -3.59
CA HIS A 61 1.29 8.37 -2.66
C HIS A 61 1.04 9.83 -2.24
N GLY A 62 0.73 10.69 -3.20
CA GLY A 62 0.44 12.11 -2.93
C GLY A 62 -0.85 12.32 -2.12
N LEU A 63 -0.96 13.50 -1.50
CA LEU A 63 -2.05 13.90 -0.60
C LEU A 63 -3.02 14.88 -1.27
N ASP A 64 -4.31 14.76 -0.94
CA ASP A 64 -5.32 15.77 -1.24
C ASP A 64 -5.07 17.07 -0.42
N ASP A 65 -5.85 18.12 -0.68
CA ASP A 65 -5.76 19.40 0.05
C ASP A 65 -6.05 19.24 1.56
N GLY A 66 -6.66 18.13 1.97
CA GLY A 66 -6.89 17.75 3.36
C GLY A 66 -5.76 16.93 3.99
N GLY A 67 -4.64 16.73 3.28
CA GLY A 67 -3.51 15.93 3.76
C GLY A 67 -3.76 14.42 3.77
N ARG A 68 -4.73 13.91 3.00
CA ARG A 68 -5.11 12.49 2.94
C ARG A 68 -4.72 11.88 1.60
N ARG A 69 -4.24 10.64 1.62
CA ARG A 69 -3.98 9.87 0.39
C ARG A 69 -5.28 9.61 -0.36
N VAL A 70 -5.27 9.81 -1.68
CA VAL A 70 -6.45 9.69 -2.54
C VAL A 70 -6.73 8.21 -2.81
N TRP A 71 -7.98 7.79 -2.59
CA TRP A 71 -8.41 6.43 -2.94
C TRP A 71 -8.49 6.26 -4.47
N VAL A 72 -8.02 5.12 -4.97
CA VAL A 72 -7.97 4.82 -6.41
C VAL A 72 -8.94 3.69 -6.77
N LYS A 73 -8.79 2.52 -6.13
CA LYS A 73 -9.56 1.31 -6.45
C LYS A 73 -9.53 0.31 -5.31
N SER A 74 -10.40 -0.69 -5.33
CA SER A 74 -10.41 -1.79 -4.38
C SER A 74 -10.37 -3.16 -5.08
N PHE A 75 -9.77 -4.14 -4.41
CA PHE A 75 -9.54 -5.50 -4.92
C PHE A 75 -9.82 -6.53 -3.84
N GLU A 76 -10.19 -7.74 -4.23
CA GLU A 76 -10.44 -8.84 -3.29
C GLU A 76 -9.15 -9.42 -2.68
N THR A 77 -8.02 -9.27 -3.39
CA THR A 77 -6.72 -9.76 -2.94
C THR A 77 -5.66 -8.66 -3.02
N ILE A 78 -4.68 -8.71 -2.11
CA ILE A 78 -3.53 -7.80 -2.17
C ILE A 78 -2.70 -8.03 -3.43
N GLY A 79 -2.62 -9.27 -3.93
CA GLY A 79 -1.89 -9.60 -5.16
C GLY A 79 -2.47 -8.85 -6.36
N SER A 80 -3.80 -8.83 -6.49
CA SER A 80 -4.49 -8.05 -7.52
C SER A 80 -4.28 -6.55 -7.33
N ALA A 81 -4.32 -6.04 -6.09
CA ALA A 81 -4.04 -4.63 -5.80
C ALA A 81 -2.60 -4.23 -6.16
N ALA A 82 -1.61 -5.05 -5.81
CA ALA A 82 -0.20 -4.80 -6.13
C ALA A 82 0.06 -4.91 -7.63
N THR A 83 -0.52 -5.89 -8.31
CA THR A 83 -0.47 -6.03 -9.78
C THR A 83 -1.05 -4.80 -10.47
N PHE A 84 -2.19 -4.29 -10.00
CA PHE A 84 -2.77 -3.06 -10.52
C PHE A 84 -1.82 -1.87 -10.38
N VAL A 85 -1.27 -1.61 -9.19
CA VAL A 85 -0.33 -0.48 -8.99
C VAL A 85 0.86 -0.57 -9.93
N ARG A 86 1.37 -1.79 -10.20
CA ARG A 86 2.48 -2.02 -11.12
C ARG A 86 2.11 -1.76 -12.58
N GLN A 87 1.00 -2.35 -13.05
CA GLN A 87 0.55 -2.17 -14.43
C GLN A 87 0.19 -0.71 -14.74
N HIS A 88 -0.24 0.03 -13.73
CA HIS A 88 -0.65 1.43 -13.82
C HIS A 88 0.39 2.40 -13.24
N ALA A 89 1.67 2.01 -13.16
CA ALA A 89 2.72 2.81 -12.51
C ALA A 89 2.85 4.25 -13.05
N ALA A 90 2.78 4.41 -14.37
CA ALA A 90 2.85 5.74 -15.00
C ALA A 90 1.65 6.63 -14.63
N GLU A 91 0.47 6.05 -14.47
CA GLU A 91 -0.75 6.76 -14.09
C GLU A 91 -0.74 7.13 -12.62
N MET A 92 -0.27 6.22 -11.75
CA MET A 92 -0.07 6.47 -10.33
C MET A 92 0.95 7.59 -10.10
N ALA A 93 2.04 7.61 -10.87
CA ALA A 93 3.04 8.67 -10.84
C ALA A 93 2.45 10.02 -11.30
N LYS A 94 1.70 10.03 -12.41
CA LYS A 94 1.01 11.24 -12.91
C LYS A 94 -0.01 11.77 -11.90
N LEU A 95 -0.75 10.89 -11.24
CA LEU A 95 -1.69 11.27 -10.18
C LEU A 95 -0.94 11.91 -9.02
N THR A 96 0.12 11.25 -8.53
CA THR A 96 0.94 11.76 -7.42
C THR A 96 1.55 13.12 -7.73
N ALA A 97 2.02 13.35 -8.96
CA ALA A 97 2.61 14.64 -9.36
C ALA A 97 1.61 15.81 -9.39
N ARG A 98 0.29 15.54 -9.37
CA ARG A 98 -0.77 16.57 -9.33
C ARG A 98 -1.27 16.84 -7.91
N LEU A 99 -0.77 16.10 -6.92
CA LEU A 99 -1.19 16.14 -5.53
C LEU A 99 -0.10 16.80 -4.66
N GLN A 100 -0.44 17.10 -3.41
CA GLN A 100 0.54 17.55 -2.43
C GLN A 100 1.54 16.42 -2.15
N PRO A 101 2.83 16.73 -1.94
CA PRO A 101 3.82 15.71 -1.63
C PRO A 101 3.54 15.06 -0.26
N ASP A 102 3.74 13.75 -0.19
CA ASP A 102 3.81 13.03 1.08
C ASP A 102 5.29 12.86 1.41
N HIS A 103 5.74 13.42 2.53
CA HIS A 103 7.16 13.40 2.94
C HIS A 103 7.61 12.03 3.48
N LEU A 104 6.89 10.96 3.16
CA LEU A 104 7.29 9.61 3.49
C LEU A 104 8.21 9.08 2.39
N GLU A 105 9.46 8.83 2.74
CA GLU A 105 10.50 8.33 1.85
C GLU A 105 10.99 6.96 2.32
N PHE A 106 11.63 6.20 1.44
CA PHE A 106 12.32 4.96 1.81
C PHE A 106 13.81 5.24 2.01
N VAL A 107 14.29 5.10 3.24
CA VAL A 107 15.71 5.17 3.59
C VAL A 107 16.14 3.76 3.98
N ASP A 108 17.09 3.19 3.24
CA ASP A 108 17.59 1.81 3.43
C ASP A 108 16.48 0.74 3.42
N GLY A 109 15.47 0.91 2.55
CA GLY A 109 14.32 0.00 2.48
C GLY A 109 13.32 0.15 3.63
N VAL A 110 13.52 1.13 4.51
CA VAL A 110 12.62 1.45 5.62
C VAL A 110 11.87 2.76 5.35
N PRO A 111 10.53 2.78 5.48
CA PRO A 111 9.75 4.00 5.38
C PRO A 111 10.09 4.96 6.52
N ARG A 112 10.49 6.18 6.20
CA ARG A 112 10.73 7.27 7.16
C ARG A 112 9.98 8.50 6.73
N ARG A 113 9.36 9.20 7.68
CA ARG A 113 8.90 10.57 7.42
C ARG A 113 10.14 11.46 7.44
N GLY A 114 10.41 12.13 6.32
CA GLY A 114 11.36 13.23 6.29
C GLY A 114 10.91 14.31 7.27
N THR A 115 11.80 14.72 8.16
CA THR A 115 11.67 15.93 8.95
C THR A 115 12.14 17.08 8.08
N THR A 116 11.21 17.95 7.68
CA THR A 116 11.54 19.31 7.23
C THR A 116 12.09 20.10 8.42
#